data_AF-A0A554MAA8-F1
#
_entry.id   AF-A0A554MAA8-F1
#
_cell.length_a   1.000
_cell.length_b   1.000
_cell.length_c   1.000
_cell.angle_alpha   90.00
_cell.angle_beta   90.00
_cell.angle_gamma   90.00
#
_symmetry.space_group_name_H-M   'P 1'
#
loop_
_entity.id
_entity.type
_entity.pdbx_description
1 polymer ?
#
loop_
_entity_poly.entity_id
_entity_poly.type
_entity_poly.pdbx_seq_one_letter_code
_entity_poly.pdbx_strand_id
1 'polypeptide(L)'
;MKNNFIKPLAEREAELGKDFEMLVLGRFLGVVKKKIDFDSWKKLQEMTEAGESPEKIEEFLKSRVANYQDMLQNVISDIEKEIKN
;
A
#
# COMPACT_ATOMS: atom_id res chain seq x y z
N MET A 1 7.50 -38.43 14.52
CA MET A 1 7.61 -37.18 15.30
C MET A 1 7.49 -36.01 14.32
N LYS A 2 6.46 -35.17 14.43
CA LYS A 2 6.36 -33.96 13.59
C LYS A 2 7.33 -32.94 14.16
N ASN A 3 8.46 -32.73 13.48
CA ASN A 3 9.36 -31.63 13.79
C ASN A 3 8.61 -30.32 13.50
N ASN A 4 8.09 -29.68 14.54
CA ASN A 4 7.69 -28.28 14.46
C ASN A 4 8.97 -27.45 14.49
N PHE A 5 9.61 -27.32 13.32
CA PHE A 5 10.64 -26.30 13.12
C PHE A 5 9.97 -24.94 13.27
N ILE A 6 10.11 -24.33 14.44
CA ILE A 6 9.76 -22.93 14.64
C ILE A 6 10.80 -22.14 13.83
N LYS A 7 10.33 -21.40 12.82
CA LYS A 7 11.19 -20.56 11.98
C LYS A 7 12.06 -19.64 12.88
N PRO A 8 13.30 -19.33 12.49
CA PRO A 8 14.11 -18.30 13.14
C PRO A 8 13.34 -16.99 13.35
N LEU A 9 13.63 -16.28 14.44
CA LEU A 9 12.95 -15.00 14.77
C LEU A 9 13.03 -14.00 13.60
N ALA A 10 14.21 -13.86 13.00
CA ALA A 10 14.44 -12.97 11.85
C ALA A 10 13.55 -13.30 10.63
N GLU A 11 13.29 -14.59 10.36
CA GLU A 11 12.41 -14.99 9.25
C GLU A 11 10.96 -14.64 9.54
N ARG A 12 10.51 -14.79 10.80
CA ARG A 12 9.16 -14.40 11.23
C ARG A 12 8.97 -12.89 11.21
N GLU A 13 9.98 -12.13 11.63
CA GLU A 13 9.99 -10.66 11.55
C GLU A 13 9.95 -10.17 10.10
N ALA A 14 10.69 -10.82 9.19
CA ALA A 14 10.66 -10.50 7.77
C ALA A 14 9.30 -10.83 7.12
N GLU A 15 8.67 -11.94 7.49
CA GLU A 15 7.32 -12.29 7.03
C GLU A 15 6.26 -11.30 7.54
N LEU A 16 6.29 -10.97 8.83
CA LEU A 16 5.43 -9.93 9.40
C LEU A 16 5.59 -8.58 8.71
N GLY A 17 6.83 -8.20 8.37
CA GLY A 17 7.10 -6.98 7.61
C GLY A 17 6.45 -6.97 6.23
N LYS A 18 6.54 -8.08 5.49
CA LYS A 18 5.93 -8.22 4.15
C LYS A 18 4.40 -8.22 4.21
N ASP A 19 3.82 -8.90 5.19
CA ASP A 19 2.38 -8.96 5.37
C ASP A 19 1.81 -7.58 5.71
N PHE A 20 2.50 -6.83 6.57
CA PHE A 20 2.16 -5.44 6.88
C PHE A 20 2.26 -4.55 5.64
N GLU A 21 3.34 -4.65 4.88
CA GLU A 21 3.54 -3.87 3.64
C GLU A 21 2.43 -4.13 2.62
N MET A 22 2.05 -5.40 2.39
CA MET A 22 0.94 -5.74 1.50
C MET A 22 -0.41 -5.16 1.97
N LEU A 23 -0.67 -5.15 3.28
CA LEU A 23 -1.88 -4.56 3.85
C LEU A 23 -1.93 -3.05 3.61
N VAL A 24 -0.82 -2.34 3.87
CA VAL A 24 -0.70 -0.90 3.64
C VAL A 24 -0.91 -0.57 2.17
N LEU A 25 -0.25 -1.30 1.26
CA LEU A 25 -0.38 -1.11 -0.19
C LEU A 25 -1.81 -1.36 -0.68
N GLY A 26 -2.45 -2.45 -0.23
CA GLY A 26 -3.83 -2.76 -0.59
C GLY A 26 -4.82 -1.65 -0.19
N ARG A 27 -4.66 -1.07 1.00
CA ARG A 27 -5.50 0.04 1.47
C ARG A 27 -5.24 1.32 0.70
N PHE A 28 -3.97 1.65 0.50
CA PHE A 28 -3.57 2.81 -0.28
C PHE A 28 -4.23 2.79 -1.67
N LEU A 29 -4.10 1.67 -2.39
CA LEU A 29 -4.73 1.46 -3.69
C LEU A 29 -6.26 1.56 -3.62
N GLY A 30 -6.88 1.03 -2.56
CA GLY A 30 -8.32 1.14 -2.34
C GLY A 30 -8.82 2.58 -2.14
N VAL A 31 -8.05 3.43 -1.47
CA VAL A 31 -8.37 4.86 -1.29
C VAL A 31 -8.12 5.62 -2.59
N VAL A 32 -6.98 5.39 -3.25
CA VAL A 32 -6.64 6.02 -4.53
C VAL A 32 -7.73 5.76 -5.57
N LYS A 33 -8.20 4.50 -5.71
CA LYS A 33 -9.29 4.12 -6.61
C LYS A 33 -10.58 4.93 -6.41
N LYS A 34 -10.87 5.38 -5.20
CA LYS A 34 -12.07 6.19 -4.88
C LYS A 34 -11.87 7.69 -5.15
N LYS A 35 -10.62 8.13 -5.34
CA LYS A 35 -10.23 9.55 -5.39
C LYS A 35 -9.73 10.00 -6.76
N ILE A 36 -9.44 9.07 -7.67
CA ILE A 36 -9.07 9.36 -9.05
C ILE A 36 -10.10 8.81 -10.02
N ASP A 37 -10.17 9.42 -11.21
CA ASP A 37 -11.00 8.92 -12.30
C ASP A 37 -10.49 7.59 -12.87
N PHE A 38 -11.33 6.91 -13.64
CA PHE A 38 -11.03 5.58 -14.18
C PHE A 38 -9.78 5.55 -15.08
N ASP A 39 -9.56 6.57 -15.90
CA ASP A 39 -8.42 6.62 -16.80
C ASP A 39 -7.11 6.84 -16.01
N SER A 40 -7.15 7.70 -15.00
CA SER A 40 -6.04 7.88 -14.06
C SER A 40 -5.73 6.60 -13.27
N TRP A 41 -6.77 5.86 -12.86
CA TRP A 41 -6.59 4.56 -12.19
C TRP A 41 -5.94 3.52 -13.09
N LYS A 42 -6.41 3.41 -14.33
CA LYS A 42 -5.81 2.52 -15.32
C LYS A 42 -4.35 2.90 -15.57
N LYS A 43 -4.04 4.20 -15.65
CA LYS A 43 -2.68 4.67 -15.87
C LYS A 43 -1.75 4.35 -14.70
N LEU A 44 -2.23 4.48 -13.47
CA LEU A 44 -1.49 4.08 -12.27
C LEU A 44 -1.14 2.58 -12.29
N GLN A 45 -2.09 1.75 -12.70
CA GLN A 45 -1.88 0.31 -12.82
C GLN A 45 -0.81 0.00 -13.87
N GLU A 46 -0.88 0.62 -15.04
CA GLU A 46 0.14 0.49 -16.08
C GLU A 46 1.54 0.92 -15.59
N MET A 47 1.64 2.02 -14.84
CA MET A 47 2.91 2.48 -14.26
C MET A 47 3.48 1.47 -13.26
N THR A 48 2.62 0.88 -12.43
CA THR A 48 3.03 -0.12 -11.44
C THR A 48 3.50 -1.41 -12.12
N GLU A 49 2.75 -1.89 -13.12
CA GLU A 49 3.10 -3.09 -13.90
C GLU A 49 4.38 -2.90 -14.73
N ALA A 50 4.64 -1.68 -15.19
CA ALA A 50 5.88 -1.31 -15.87
C ALA A 50 7.09 -1.18 -14.92
N GLY A 51 6.89 -1.26 -13.61
CA GLY A 51 7.94 -1.07 -12.61
C GLY A 51 8.48 0.36 -12.57
N GLU A 52 7.62 1.36 -12.84
CA GLU A 52 7.99 2.76 -12.69
C GLU A 52 8.40 3.08 -11.26
N SER A 53 9.29 4.06 -11.10
CA SER A 53 9.83 4.38 -9.79
C SER A 53 8.76 4.96 -8.85
N PRO A 54 8.86 4.73 -7.53
CA PRO A 54 7.93 5.28 -6.55
C PRO A 54 7.75 6.79 -6.66
N GLU A 55 8.82 7.53 -6.97
CA GLU A 55 8.79 9.00 -7.10
C GLU A 55 7.92 9.43 -8.28
N LYS A 56 8.02 8.74 -9.43
CA LYS A 56 7.17 9.04 -10.60
C LYS A 56 5.70 8.70 -10.33
N ILE A 57 5.46 7.60 -9.62
CA ILE A 57 4.10 7.21 -9.20
C ILE A 57 3.53 8.27 -8.26
N GLU A 58 4.34 8.75 -7.30
CA GLU A 58 3.95 9.83 -6.40
C GLU A 58 3.65 11.15 -7.13
N GLU A 59 4.50 11.57 -8.07
CA GLU A 59 4.28 12.76 -8.89
C GLU A 59 2.98 12.66 -9.70
N PHE A 60 2.75 11.50 -10.32
CA PHE A 60 1.51 11.23 -11.03
C PHE A 60 0.29 11.38 -10.10
N LEU A 61 0.33 10.76 -8.92
CA LEU A 61 -0.76 10.84 -7.95
C LEU A 61 -0.99 12.26 -7.44
N LYS A 62 0.07 13.02 -7.14
CA LYS A 62 -0.03 14.45 -6.79
C LYS A 62 -0.69 15.28 -7.88
N SER A 63 -0.46 14.94 -9.15
CA SER A 63 -1.04 15.65 -10.31
C SER A 63 -2.51 15.29 -10.57
N ARG A 64 -3.03 14.22 -9.97
CA ARG A 64 -4.40 13.71 -10.20
C ARG A 64 -5.30 13.77 -8.98
N VAL A 65 -4.72 13.71 -7.79
CA VAL A 65 -5.45 13.79 -6.52
C VAL A 65 -5.33 15.21 -5.98
N ALA A 66 -6.40 16.01 -6.12
CA ALA A 66 -6.43 17.39 -5.66
C ALA A 66 -6.00 17.56 -4.18
N ASN A 67 -6.34 16.59 -3.32
CA ASN A 67 -5.97 16.58 -1.90
C ASN A 67 -5.12 15.34 -1.56
N TYR A 68 -3.96 15.21 -2.20
CA TYR A 68 -3.05 14.07 -2.01
C TYR A 68 -2.64 13.86 -0.54
N GLN A 69 -2.41 14.95 0.22
CA GLN A 69 -2.09 14.85 1.64
C GLN A 69 -3.25 14.28 2.47
N ASP A 70 -4.49 14.72 2.23
CA ASP A 70 -5.67 14.15 2.90
C ASP A 70 -5.83 12.67 2.57
N MET A 71 -5.52 12.26 1.34
CA MET A 71 -5.56 10.86 0.93
C MET A 71 -4.60 10.01 1.77
N LEU A 72 -3.35 10.46 1.93
CA LEU A 72 -2.35 9.78 2.77
C LEU A 72 -2.79 9.71 4.24
N GLN A 73 -3.31 10.81 4.78
CA GLN A 73 -3.77 10.86 6.18
C GLN A 73 -4.96 9.92 6.43
N ASN A 74 -5.85 9.76 5.46
CA ASN A 74 -6.96 8.80 5.57
C ASN A 74 -6.46 7.34 5.59
N VAL A 75 -5.46 7.01 4.76
CA VAL A 75 -4.85 5.66 4.76
C VAL A 75 -4.21 5.36 6.12
N ILE A 76 -3.44 6.31 6.66
CA ILE A 76 -2.82 6.19 7.99
C ILE A 76 -3.90 6.02 9.08
N SER A 77 -4.93 6.88 9.07
CA SER A 77 -6.01 6.84 10.05
C SER A 77 -6.80 5.53 10.04
N ASP A 78 -7.03 4.96 8.85
CA ASP A 78 -7.75 3.69 8.72
C ASP A 78 -6.90 2.51 9.20
N ILE A 79 -5.59 2.52 8.97
CA ILE A 79 -4.65 1.52 9.53
C ILE A 79 -4.61 1.64 11.07
N GLU A 80 -4.51 2.86 11.60
CA GLU A 80 -4.46 3.09 13.06
C GLU A 80 -5.72 2.60 13.78
N LYS A 81 -6.90 2.77 13.19
CA LYS A 81 -8.17 2.28 13.76
C LYS A 81 -8.19 0.77 13.87
N GLU A 82 -7.59 0.07 12.92
CA GLU A 82 -7.57 -1.40 12.92
C GLU A 82 -6.53 -1.98 13.86
N ILE A 83 -5.42 -1.28 14.09
CA ILE A 83 -4.44 -1.68 15.10
C ILE A 83 -5.00 -1.50 16.52
N LYS A 84 -5.91 -0.53 16.72
CA LYS A 84 -6.55 -0.25 18.02
C LYS A 84 -7.75 -1.15 18.33
N ASN A 85 -8.28 -1.87 17.34
CA ASN A 85 -9.38 -2.83 17.49
C ASN A 85 -8.85 -4.27 17.58
#